data_AF-A0A1B8TLC0-F1
#
_entry.id   AF-A0A1B8TLC0-F1
#
_cell.length_a   1.000
_cell.length_b   1.000
_cell.length_c   1.000
_cell.angle_alpha   90.00
_cell.angle_beta   90.00
_cell.angle_gamma   90.00
#
_symmetry.space_group_name_H-M   'P 1'
#
loop_
_entity.id
_entity.type
_entity.pdbx_description
1 polymer ?
#
loop_
_entity_poly.entity_id
_entity_poly.type
_entity_poly.pdbx_seq_one_letter_code
_entity_poly.pdbx_strand_id
1 'polypeptide(L)' 'MPRKRTCKNDLVFSALDRYRPSERLAAIYDDDEELRTALLDAIPGFEYPNYSWMTVAQVKNHLTAAA' A
#
# COMPACT_ATOMS: atom_id res chain seq x y z
N MET A 1 -25.04 -3.61 15.47
CA MET A 1 -23.95 -4.24 14.71
C MET A 1 -22.76 -3.29 14.67
N PRO A 2 -21.73 -3.39 15.53
CA PRO A 2 -20.63 -2.42 15.50
C PRO A 2 -19.55 -2.87 14.50
N ARG A 3 -19.37 -2.02 13.48
CA ARG A 3 -18.11 -1.70 12.78
C ARG A 3 -17.34 -2.87 12.18
N LYS A 4 -17.66 -3.24 10.93
CA LYS A 4 -16.62 -3.69 10.01
C LYS A 4 -15.76 -2.47 9.69
N ARG A 5 -14.79 -2.16 10.56
CA ARG A 5 -13.61 -1.40 10.17
C ARG A 5 -12.86 -2.34 9.22
N THR A 6 -13.25 -2.37 7.95
CA THR A 6 -12.37 -2.88 6.91
C THR A 6 -11.20 -1.93 6.94
N CYS A 7 -10.15 -2.33 7.66
CA CYS A 7 -8.94 -1.54 7.84
C CYS A 7 -8.45 -1.16 6.45
N LYS A 8 -8.23 0.12 6.20
CA LYS A 8 -7.80 0.67 4.90
C LYS A 8 -6.58 -0.06 4.32
N ASN A 9 -5.77 -0.64 5.20
CA ASN A 9 -4.69 -1.56 4.89
C ASN A 9 -5.12 -2.78 4.06
N ASP A 10 -6.29 -3.36 4.28
CA ASP A 10 -6.79 -4.55 3.56
C ASP A 10 -7.00 -4.30 2.06
N LEU A 11 -7.46 -3.10 1.70
CA LEU A 11 -7.58 -2.65 0.32
C LEU A 11 -6.20 -2.51 -0.33
N VAL A 12 -5.23 -1.91 0.38
CA VAL A 12 -3.85 -1.80 -0.09
C VAL A 12 -3.22 -3.17 -0.25
N PHE A 13 -3.40 -4.08 0.71
CA PHE A 13 -2.90 -5.44 0.63
C PHE A 13 -3.49 -6.20 -0.54
N SER A 14 -4.80 -6.07 -0.79
CA SER A 14 -5.50 -6.70 -1.91
C SER A 14 -5.03 -6.17 -3.27
N ALA A 15 -4.81 -4.86 -3.38
CA ALA A 15 -4.24 -4.25 -4.59
C ALA A 15 -2.81 -4.73 -4.82
N LEU A 16 -1.97 -4.70 -3.78
CA LEU A 16 -0.58 -5.17 -3.82
C LEU A 16 -0.44 -6.68 -4.07
N ASP A 17 -1.45 -7.50 -3.76
CA ASP A 17 -1.42 -8.95 -3.98
C ASP A 17 -1.43 -9.34 -5.47
N ARG A 18 -1.94 -8.45 -6.33
CA ARG A 18 -1.94 -8.65 -7.78
C ARG A 18 -0.56 -8.52 -8.41
N TYR A 19 0.39 -7.91 -7.70
CA TYR A 19 1.73 -7.60 -8.19
C TYR A 19 2.77 -8.50 -7.57
N ARG A 20 3.94 -8.59 -8.23
CA ARG A 20 5.02 -9.40 -7.69
C ARG A 20 5.61 -8.74 -6.43
N PRO A 21 5.95 -9.52 -5.40
CA PRO A 21 6.56 -8.99 -4.17
C PRO A 21 7.90 -8.28 -4.41
N SER A 22 8.60 -8.62 -5.50
CA SER A 22 9.87 -8.03 -5.92
C SER A 22 9.71 -6.75 -6.75
N GLU A 23 8.49 -6.43 -7.18
CA GLU A 23 8.21 -5.25 -8.01
C GLU A 23 8.35 -3.98 -7.18
N ARG A 24 8.88 -2.92 -7.79
CA ARG A 24 9.05 -1.62 -7.12
C ARG A 24 7.73 -0.90 -7.05
N LEU A 25 7.42 -0.33 -5.89
CA LEU A 25 6.19 0.45 -5.72
C LEU A 25 6.08 1.57 -6.76
N ALA A 26 7.17 2.25 -7.11
CA ALA A 26 7.14 3.31 -8.11
C ALA A 26 6.67 2.86 -9.51
N ALA A 27 6.92 1.60 -9.89
CA ALA A 27 6.49 1.07 -11.19
C ALA A 27 4.98 0.82 -11.25
N ILE A 28 4.36 0.58 -10.10
CA ILE A 28 2.95 0.24 -9.95
C ILE A 28 2.12 1.45 -9.54
N TYR A 29 2.69 2.30 -8.70
CA TYR A 29 2.03 3.47 -8.14
C TYR A 29 1.71 4.52 -9.20
N ASP A 30 2.44 4.55 -10.31
CA ASP A 30 2.12 5.43 -11.43
C ASP A 30 1.05 4.85 -12.36
N ASP A 31 0.98 3.51 -12.45
CA ASP A 31 0.04 2.78 -13.31
C ASP A 31 -1.34 2.60 -12.64
N ASP A 32 -1.36 2.47 -11.30
CA ASP A 32 -2.53 2.06 -10.54
C ASP A 32 -3.01 3.17 -9.57
N GLU A 33 -3.96 3.98 -10.04
CA GLU A 33 -4.50 5.14 -9.32
C GLU A 33 -5.28 4.74 -8.05
N GLU A 34 -5.93 3.56 -8.07
CA GLU A 34 -6.61 2.98 -6.91
C GLU A 34 -5.60 2.63 -5.80
N LEU A 35 -4.51 1.94 -6.14
CA LEU A 35 -3.41 1.67 -5.20
C LEU A 35 -2.86 2.97 -4.61
N ARG A 36 -2.68 3.99 -5.46
CA ARG A 36 -2.22 5.34 -5.10
C ARG A 36 -3.08 5.95 -4.00
N THR A 37 -4.40 5.96 -4.24
CA THR A 37 -5.39 6.53 -3.33
C THR A 37 -5.48 5.73 -2.04
N ALA A 38 -5.43 4.39 -2.13
CA ALA A 38 -5.47 3.51 -0.98
C ALA A 38 -4.23 3.68 -0.08
N LEU A 39 -3.03 3.87 -0.65
CA LEU A 39 -1.81 4.15 0.11
C LEU A 39 -1.86 5.49 0.85
N LEU A 40 -2.32 6.54 0.16
CA LEU A 40 -2.49 7.87 0.76
C LEU A 40 -3.52 7.87 1.90
N ASP A 41 -4.57 7.06 1.78
CA ASP A 41 -5.61 6.93 2.81
C ASP A 41 -5.19 6.01 3.98
N ALA A 42 -4.41 4.97 3.69
CA ALA A 42 -3.96 3.98 4.67
C ALA A 42 -2.77 4.46 5.52
N ILE A 43 -1.83 5.20 4.92
CA ILE A 43 -0.63 5.70 5.60
C ILE A 43 -0.80 7.22 5.83
N PRO A 44 -1.17 7.66 7.05
CA PRO A 44 -1.21 9.08 7.36
C PRO A 44 0.20 9.69 7.27
N GLY A 45 0.40 10.64 6.36
CA GLY A 45 1.72 11.24 6.09
C GLY A 45 2.56 10.45 5.08
N PHE A 46 1.93 9.65 4.22
CA PHE A 46 2.62 8.98 3.11
C PHE A 46 3.37 9.97 2.22
N GLU A 47 4.70 9.84 2.17
CA GLU A 47 5.54 10.57 1.23
C GLU A 47 6.06 9.64 0.15
N TYR A 48 5.46 9.72 -1.04
CA TYR A 48 5.85 8.92 -2.20
C TYR A 48 7.37 8.75 -2.43
N PRO A 49 8.23 9.80 -2.37
CA PRO A 49 9.67 9.61 -2.55
C PRO A 49 10.30 8.63 -1.57
N ASN A 50 9.81 8.56 -0.32
CA ASN A 50 10.28 7.62 0.71
C ASN A 50 9.87 6.17 0.45
N TYR A 51 8.84 5.92 -0.37
CA TYR A 51 8.36 4.57 -0.67
C TYR A 51 8.64 4.14 -2.13
N SER A 52 9.04 5.07 -3.00
CA SER A 52 9.31 4.81 -4.42
C SER A 52 10.37 3.73 -4.67
N TRP A 53 11.35 3.62 -3.77
CA TRP A 53 12.44 2.65 -3.83
C TRP A 53 12.08 1.30 -3.19
N MET A 54 11.02 1.25 -2.38
CA MET A 54 10.59 0.02 -1.71
C MET A 54 9.91 -0.94 -2.68
N THR A 55 10.09 -2.23 -2.44
CA THR A 55 9.33 -3.26 -3.15
C THR A 55 7.96 -3.47 -2.52
N VAL A 56 7.03 -4.08 -3.26
CA VAL A 56 5.71 -4.49 -2.74
C VAL A 56 5.83 -5.25 -1.42
N ALA A 57 6.76 -6.19 -1.31
CA ALA A 57 6.98 -6.93 -0.06
C ALA A 57 7.45 -6.05 1.10
N GLN A 58 8.33 -5.07 0.83
CA GLN A 58 8.80 -4.13 1.84
C GLN A 58 7.68 -3.20 2.30
N VAL A 59 6.86 -2.71 1.36
CA VAL A 59 5.68 -1.87 1.67
C VAL A 59 4.67 -2.66 2.49
N LYS A 60 4.37 -3.91 2.10
CA LYS A 60 3.52 -4.82 2.88
C LYS A 60 4.04 -5.01 4.30
N ASN A 61 5.34 -5.29 4.47
CA ASN A 61 5.96 -5.42 5.79
C ASN A 61 5.92 -4.11 6.60
N HIS A 62 6.12 -2.96 5.95
CA HIS A 62 6.06 -1.66 6.61
C HIS A 62 4.64 -1.36 7.10
N LEU A 63 3.63 -1.64 6.28
CA LEU A 63 2.21 -1.51 6.64
C LEU A 63 1.82 -2.46 7.79
N THR A 64 2.33 -3.69 7.80
CA THR A 64 2.13 -4.63 8.92
C THR A 64 2.83 -4.17 10.19
N ALA A 65 4.02 -3.58 10.09
CA ALA A 65 4.77 -3.08 11.24
C ALA A 65 4.22 -1.76 11.82
N ALA A 66 3.54 -0.96 10.99
CA ALA A 66 2.92 0.31 11.38
C ALA A 66 1.46 0.17 11.87
N ALA A 67 0.85 -1.00 11.70
CA ALA A 67 -0.51 -1.34 12.16
C ALA A 67 -0.51 -1.84 13.62
#